data_AF-A0A9R0K5H3-F1
#
_entry.id   AF-A0A9R0K5H3-F1
#
_cell.length_a   1.000
_cell.length_b   1.000
_cell.length_c   1.000
_cell.angle_alpha   90.00
_cell.angle_beta   90.00
_cell.angle_gamma   90.00
#
_symmetry.space_group_name_H-M   'P 1'
#
loop_
_entity.id
_entity.type
_entity.pdbx_description
1 polymer ?
#
loop_
_entity_poly.entity_id
_entity_poly.type
_entity_poly.pdbx_seq_one_letter_code
_entity_poly.pdbx_strand_id
1 'polypeptide(L)'
;MTAGPNRQINYFPNRYEYRWADGVTVKKPIEVSAPKYVEYLMDWIEAQLDDESIFPQKLGSPFPGNFQDVVRTIFKRLFRVYAHIYHSHFQKIVSLKEEAHLNTCFKHFVLFTWEFRLIDKGELAPLQELVESILQC
;
A
#
# COMPACT_ATOMS: atom_id res chain seq x y z
N MET A 1 37.77 -9.10 -5.99
CA MET A 1 36.68 -8.44 -6.73
C MET A 1 35.89 -7.64 -5.71
N THR A 2 36.16 -6.33 -5.66
CA THR A 2 35.69 -5.40 -4.64
C THR A 2 34.21 -5.08 -4.85
N ALA A 3 33.42 -5.27 -3.79
CA ALA A 3 32.02 -4.84 -3.72
C ALA A 3 31.94 -3.33 -4.06
N GLY A 4 31.18 -3.02 -5.12
CA GLY A 4 30.91 -1.64 -5.53
C GLY A 4 30.10 -0.90 -4.47
N PRO A 5 30.23 0.44 -4.41
CA PRO A 5 29.66 1.24 -3.34
C PRO A 5 28.14 1.15 -3.38
N ASN A 6 27.56 0.90 -2.20
CA ASN A 6 26.14 0.94 -1.91
C ASN A 6 25.58 2.29 -2.38
N ARG A 7 25.08 2.31 -3.62
CA ARG A 7 24.47 3.50 -4.22
C ARG A 7 23.13 3.64 -3.50
N GLN A 8 23.09 4.50 -2.50
CA GLN A 8 21.85 4.95 -1.88
C GLN A 8 21.11 5.76 -2.95
N ILE A 9 20.43 5.06 -3.84
CA ILE A 9 19.62 5.69 -4.86
C ILE A 9 18.41 6.24 -4.12
N ASN A 10 18.45 7.53 -3.80
CA ASN A 10 17.28 8.28 -3.38
C ASN A 10 16.34 8.36 -4.59
N TYR A 11 15.59 7.28 -4.82
CA TYR A 11 14.70 7.10 -5.97
C TYR A 11 13.51 8.07 -5.98
N PHE A 12 13.26 8.80 -4.90
CA PHE A 12 12.00 9.51 -4.72
C PHE A 12 12.19 10.91 -4.11
N PRO A 13 11.79 11.98 -4.81
CA PRO A 13 11.68 13.29 -4.19
C PRO A 13 10.51 13.29 -3.20
N ASN A 14 10.67 14.03 -2.09
CA ASN A 14 9.79 14.16 -0.93
C ASN A 14 8.41 14.82 -1.26
N ARG A 15 7.72 14.37 -2.32
CA ARG A 15 6.60 15.10 -2.97
C ARG A 15 5.20 14.65 -2.56
N TYR A 16 5.05 13.56 -1.79
CA TYR A 16 3.74 13.01 -1.46
C TYR A 16 3.49 13.04 0.05
N GLU A 17 2.51 13.84 0.46
CA GLU A 17 2.00 13.89 1.82
C GLU A 17 0.63 13.17 1.87
N TYR A 18 0.47 12.24 2.79
CA TYR A 18 -0.78 11.48 2.96
C TYR A 18 -1.53 11.95 4.20
N ARG A 19 -2.74 12.49 4.00
CA ARG A 19 -3.65 12.88 5.08
C ARG A 19 -4.71 11.82 5.31
N TRP A 20 -5.18 11.69 6.55
CA TRP A 20 -6.14 10.67 6.95
C TRP A 20 -7.57 11.19 6.97
N ALA A 21 -8.48 10.47 6.33
CA ALA A 21 -9.93 10.61 6.48
C ALA A 21 -10.59 9.24 6.24
N ASP A 22 -11.52 8.85 7.09
CA ASP A 22 -12.30 7.62 6.94
C ASP A 22 -13.68 7.86 6.30
N GLY A 23 -14.07 9.13 6.12
CA GLY A 23 -15.37 9.51 5.54
C GLY A 23 -16.57 9.34 6.50
N VAL A 24 -16.36 8.76 7.68
CA VAL A 24 -17.40 8.45 8.67
C VAL A 24 -17.18 9.30 9.93
N THR A 25 -16.13 8.98 10.69
CA THR A 25 -15.71 9.64 11.94
C THR A 25 -14.86 10.88 11.66
N VAL A 26 -13.99 10.81 10.66
CA VAL A 26 -13.09 11.88 10.22
C VAL A 26 -13.43 12.25 8.78
N LYS A 27 -14.33 13.22 8.63
CA LYS A 27 -14.80 13.70 7.32
C LYS A 27 -13.84 14.68 6.65
N LYS A 28 -13.01 15.39 7.42
CA LYS A 28 -11.99 16.30 6.89
C LYS A 28 -10.62 15.66 7.04
N PRO A 29 -9.79 15.59 5.99
CA PRO A 29 -8.45 15.02 6.08
C PRO A 29 -7.61 15.72 7.14
N ILE A 30 -7.12 14.95 8.12
CA ILE A 30 -6.24 15.42 9.19
C ILE A 30 -4.79 15.01 8.90
N GLU A 31 -3.86 15.87 9.32
CA GLU A 31 -2.45 15.52 9.40
C GLU A 31 -2.20 14.70 10.67
N VAL A 32 -1.49 13.60 10.51
CA VAL A 32 -1.07 12.71 11.59
C VAL A 32 0.33 12.20 11.30
N SER A 33 1.03 11.73 12.33
CA SER A 33 2.33 11.09 12.14
C SER A 33 2.18 9.80 11.33
N ALA A 34 3.23 9.39 10.62
CA ALA A 34 3.24 8.14 9.85
C ALA A 34 2.81 6.88 10.66
N PRO A 35 3.30 6.63 11.89
CA PRO A 35 2.81 5.48 12.67
C PRO A 35 1.32 5.59 13.00
N LYS A 36 0.82 6.79 13.33
CA LYS A 36 -0.60 6.99 13.63
C LYS A 36 -1.47 6.84 12.39
N TYR A 37 -0.97 7.22 11.22
CA TYR A 37 -1.62 6.98 9.93
C TYR A 37 -1.78 5.48 9.68
N VAL A 38 -0.71 4.70 9.87
CA VAL A 38 -0.73 3.24 9.64
C VAL A 38 -1.67 2.57 10.63
N GLU A 39 -1.67 2.97 11.90
CA GLU A 39 -2.62 2.48 12.91
C GLU A 39 -4.07 2.69 12.47
N TYR A 40 -4.48 3.93 12.17
CA TYR A 40 -5.83 4.23 11.70
C TYR A 40 -6.21 3.50 10.41
N LEU A 41 -5.24 3.31 9.52
CA LEU A 41 -5.44 2.58 8.27
C LEU A 41 -5.73 1.11 8.53
N MET A 42 -4.96 0.46 9.41
CA MET A 42 -5.14 -0.96 9.72
C MET A 42 -6.46 -1.19 10.46
N ASP A 43 -6.76 -0.37 11.47
CA ASP A 43 -8.04 -0.44 12.21
C ASP A 43 -9.24 -0.24 11.26
N TRP A 44 -9.11 0.70 10.31
CA TRP A 44 -10.16 0.94 9.32
C TRP A 44 -10.34 -0.24 8.36
N ILE A 45 -9.25 -0.87 7.90
CA ILE A 45 -9.33 -2.05 7.03
C ILE A 45 -9.98 -3.21 7.77
N GLU A 46 -9.56 -3.48 9.01
CA GLU A 46 -10.15 -4.52 9.86
C GLU A 46 -11.66 -4.31 10.01
N ALA A 47 -12.08 -3.09 10.34
CA ALA A 47 -13.51 -2.75 10.42
C ALA A 47 -14.28 -2.95 9.09
N GLN A 48 -13.64 -2.75 7.92
CA GLN A 48 -14.28 -3.09 6.64
C GLN A 48 -14.42 -4.60 6.46
N LEU A 49 -13.40 -5.38 6.81
CA LEU A 49 -13.37 -6.83 6.64
C LEU A 49 -14.34 -7.56 7.59
N ASP A 50 -14.54 -7.00 8.78
CA ASP A 50 -15.48 -7.53 9.78
C ASP A 50 -16.95 -7.16 9.51
N ASP A 51 -17.19 -6.19 8.63
CA ASP A 51 -18.55 -5.81 8.24
C ASP A 51 -19.15 -6.85 7.27
N GLU A 52 -20.02 -7.73 7.79
CA GLU A 52 -20.73 -8.76 7.02
C GLU A 52 -21.57 -8.19 5.85
N SER A 53 -21.91 -6.89 5.87
CA SER A 53 -22.59 -6.25 4.74
C SER A 53 -21.66 -5.95 3.57
N ILE A 54 -20.35 -5.88 3.83
CA ILE A 54 -19.28 -5.66 2.84
C ILE A 54 -18.62 -6.99 2.47
N PHE A 55 -18.25 -7.79 3.47
CA PHE A 55 -17.63 -9.10 3.33
C PHE A 55 -18.52 -10.19 3.95
N PRO A 56 -19.51 -10.72 3.20
CA PRO A 56 -20.43 -11.72 3.73
C PRO A 56 -19.69 -13.01 4.14
N GLN A 57 -19.89 -13.44 5.38
CA GLN A 57 -19.24 -14.65 5.91
C GLN A 57 -20.06 -15.93 5.68
N LYS A 58 -21.34 -15.79 5.32
CA LYS A 58 -22.24 -16.92 5.06
C LYS A 58 -22.14 -17.34 3.60
N LEU A 59 -21.96 -18.65 3.39
CA LEU A 59 -21.96 -19.25 2.05
C LEU A 59 -23.26 -18.93 1.32
N GLY A 60 -23.14 -18.43 0.10
CA GLY A 60 -24.27 -18.07 -0.76
C GLY A 60 -24.79 -16.64 -0.58
N SER A 61 -24.30 -15.88 0.40
CA SER A 61 -24.62 -14.45 0.51
C SER A 61 -23.92 -13.66 -0.59
N PRO A 62 -24.63 -12.77 -1.32
CA PRO A 62 -24.02 -11.95 -2.36
C PRO A 62 -23.19 -10.80 -1.76
N PHE A 63 -22.10 -10.44 -2.42
CA PHE A 63 -21.36 -9.21 -2.14
C PHE A 63 -22.21 -7.98 -2.51
N PRO A 64 -22.02 -6.83 -1.84
CA PRO A 64 -22.76 -5.62 -2.17
C PRO A 64 -22.33 -5.06 -3.54
N GLY A 65 -23.20 -4.28 -4.17
CA GLY A 65 -22.95 -3.71 -5.51
C GLY A 65 -21.72 -2.80 -5.59
N ASN A 66 -21.30 -2.20 -4.47
CA ASN A 66 -20.12 -1.34 -4.36
C ASN A 66 -18.87 -2.10 -3.84
N PHE A 67 -18.91 -3.43 -3.72
CA PHE A 67 -17.81 -4.23 -3.18
C PHE A 67 -16.46 -3.91 -3.83
N GLN A 68 -16.43 -3.82 -5.16
CA GLN A 68 -15.20 -3.50 -5.88
C GLN A 68 -14.65 -2.11 -5.55
N ASP A 69 -15.51 -1.12 -5.29
CA ASP A 69 -15.08 0.23 -4.89
C ASP A 69 -14.44 0.22 -3.50
N VAL A 70 -14.99 -0.59 -2.59
CA VAL A 70 -14.41 -0.79 -1.25
C VAL A 70 -13.03 -1.45 -1.37
N VAL A 71 -12.92 -2.54 -2.13
CA VAL A 71 -11.65 -3.23 -2.37
C VAL A 71 -10.62 -2.29 -3.03
N ARG A 72 -11.01 -1.53 -4.05
CA ARG A 72 -10.16 -0.48 -4.65
C ARG A 72 -9.64 0.47 -3.59
N THR A 73 -10.50 0.96 -2.70
CA THR A 73 -10.12 1.90 -1.64
C THR A 73 -9.13 1.28 -0.65
N ILE A 74 -9.35 0.02 -0.24
CA ILE A 74 -8.45 -0.73 0.64
C ILE A 74 -7.05 -0.83 0.00
N PHE A 75 -6.98 -1.28 -1.25
CA PHE A 75 -5.71 -1.45 -1.96
C PHE A 75 -4.99 -0.10 -2.17
N LYS A 76 -5.70 0.96 -2.55
CA LYS A 76 -5.13 2.31 -2.66
C LYS A 76 -4.51 2.79 -1.34
N ARG A 77 -5.14 2.50 -0.20
CA ARG A 77 -4.62 2.84 1.13
C ARG A 77 -3.39 1.99 1.47
N LEU A 78 -3.45 0.67 1.28
CA LEU A 78 -2.31 -0.23 1.51
C LEU A 78 -1.08 0.14 0.67
N PHE A 79 -1.26 0.59 -0.57
CA PHE A 79 -0.17 1.08 -1.41
C PHE A 79 0.61 2.23 -0.78
N ARG A 80 -0.06 3.14 -0.04
CA ARG A 80 0.60 4.25 0.66
C ARG A 80 1.53 3.77 1.75
N VAL A 81 1.20 2.65 2.39
CA VAL A 81 2.05 2.01 3.41
C VAL A 81 3.31 1.45 2.75
N TYR A 82 3.18 0.73 1.63
CA TYR A 82 4.33 0.27 0.85
C TYR A 82 5.23 1.44 0.42
N ALA A 83 4.64 2.49 -0.16
CA ALA A 83 5.38 3.67 -0.57
C ALA A 83 6.16 4.31 0.59
N HIS A 84 5.54 4.42 1.76
CA HIS A 84 6.20 4.94 2.95
C HIS A 84 7.36 4.05 3.42
N ILE A 85 7.20 2.72 3.41
CA ILE A 85 8.26 1.78 3.79
C ILE A 85 9.45 1.89 2.84
N TYR A 86 9.22 1.84 1.53
CA TYR A 86 10.30 1.95 0.53
C TYR A 86 11.00 3.30 0.57
N HIS A 87 10.27 4.38 0.84
CA HIS A 87 10.84 5.73 0.91
C HIS A 87 11.65 5.96 2.19
N SER A 88 11.03 5.70 3.35
CA SER A 88 11.54 6.19 4.63
C SER A 88 12.22 5.12 5.48
N HIS A 89 11.97 3.83 5.21
CA HIS A 89 12.43 2.73 6.07
C HIS A 89 13.19 1.63 5.34
N PHE A 90 13.40 1.75 4.02
CA PHE A 90 14.03 0.68 3.23
C PHE A 90 15.43 0.32 3.71
N GLN A 91 16.24 1.31 4.10
CA GLN A 91 17.59 1.06 4.67
C GLN A 91 17.53 0.21 5.94
N LYS A 92 16.49 0.40 6.77
CA LYS A 92 16.26 -0.42 7.96
C LYS A 92 15.85 -1.84 7.58
N ILE A 93 14.98 -2.00 6.59
CA ILE A 93 14.60 -3.33 6.06
C ILE A 93 15.82 -4.10 5.54
N VAL A 94 16.70 -3.44 4.78
CA VAL A 94 17.97 -4.03 4.31
C VAL A 94 18.88 -4.40 5.47
N SER A 95 18.96 -3.56 6.51
CA SER A 95 19.76 -3.89 7.71
C SER A 95 19.27 -5.14 8.45
N LEU A 96 17.98 -5.45 8.33
CA LEU A 96 17.35 -6.66 8.87
C LEU A 96 17.45 -7.86 7.93
N LYS A 97 17.94 -7.68 6.68
CA LYS A 97 17.97 -8.69 5.62
C LYS A 97 16.59 -9.20 5.19
N GLU A 98 15.60 -8.31 5.24
CA GLU A 98 14.18 -8.61 4.97
C GLU A 98 13.70 -8.03 3.62
N GLU A 99 14.60 -7.45 2.82
CA GLU A 99 14.26 -6.79 1.56
C GLU A 99 13.67 -7.76 0.52
N ALA A 100 14.13 -9.01 0.51
CA ALA A 100 13.59 -10.03 -0.41
C ALA A 100 12.11 -10.34 -0.10
N HIS A 101 11.73 -10.40 1.18
CA HIS A 101 10.35 -10.62 1.60
C HIS A 101 9.47 -9.42 1.23
N LEU A 102 9.93 -8.21 1.52
CA LEU A 102 9.22 -6.99 1.15
C LEU A 102 9.00 -6.89 -0.36
N ASN A 103 10.04 -7.16 -1.16
CA ASN A 103 9.98 -7.12 -2.62
C ASN A 103 9.02 -8.18 -3.18
N THR A 104 9.04 -9.39 -2.64
CA THR A 104 8.15 -10.48 -3.07
C THR A 104 6.69 -10.15 -2.78
N CYS A 105 6.39 -9.69 -1.55
CA CYS A 105 5.05 -9.27 -1.17
C CYS A 105 4.55 -8.10 -2.03
N PHE A 106 5.41 -7.11 -2.28
CA PHE A 106 5.06 -5.95 -3.11
C PHE A 106 4.88 -6.34 -4.60
N LYS A 107 5.70 -7.23 -5.15
CA LYS A 107 5.54 -7.77 -6.51
C LYS A 107 4.15 -8.40 -6.68
N HIS A 108 3.78 -9.26 -5.75
CA HIS A 108 2.47 -9.91 -5.78
C HIS A 108 1.32 -8.89 -5.66
N PHE A 109 1.45 -7.93 -4.74
CA PHE A 109 0.48 -6.85 -4.58
C PHE A 109 0.28 -6.07 -5.89
N VAL A 110 1.36 -5.66 -6.56
CA VAL A 110 1.30 -4.89 -7.81
C VAL A 110 0.67 -5.70 -8.94
N LEU A 111 1.12 -6.95 -9.14
CA LEU A 111 0.54 -7.84 -10.15
C LEU A 111 -0.97 -8.03 -9.95
N PHE A 112 -1.39 -8.25 -8.69
CA PHE A 112 -2.81 -8.39 -8.36
C PHE A 112 -3.59 -7.10 -8.66
N THR A 113 -3.06 -5.94 -8.27
CA THR A 113 -3.71 -4.66 -8.56
C THR A 113 -3.82 -4.34 -10.04
N TRP A 114 -2.88 -4.81 -10.86
CA TRP A 114 -2.95 -4.65 -12.31
C TRP A 114 -3.97 -5.58 -12.96
N GLU A 115 -3.95 -6.86 -12.59
CA GLU A 115 -4.87 -7.85 -13.14
C GLU A 115 -6.33 -7.44 -12.92
N PHE A 116 -6.64 -6.98 -11.70
CA PHE A 116 -8.00 -6.59 -11.31
C PHE A 116 -8.27 -5.08 -11.42
N ARG A 117 -7.32 -4.30 -11.96
CA ARG A 117 -7.42 -2.83 -12.12
C ARG A 117 -7.85 -2.11 -10.83
N LEU A 118 -7.21 -2.46 -9.72
CA LEU A 118 -7.59 -1.97 -8.39
C LEU A 118 -7.02 -0.58 -8.09
N ILE A 119 -5.91 -0.21 -8.74
CA ILE A 119 -5.23 1.07 -8.56
C ILE A 119 -4.95 1.67 -9.94
N ASP A 120 -5.25 2.95 -10.09
CA ASP A 120 -5.00 3.68 -11.32
C ASP A 120 -3.49 3.86 -11.55
N LYS A 121 -3.05 3.79 -12.80
CA LYS A 121 -1.62 3.94 -13.15
C LYS A 121 -1.00 5.24 -12.63
N GLY A 122 -1.77 6.33 -12.57
CA GLY A 122 -1.32 7.62 -12.04
C GLY A 122 -1.05 7.60 -10.53
N GLU A 123 -1.75 6.75 -9.77
CA GLU A 123 -1.51 6.58 -8.33
C GLU A 123 -0.32 5.66 -8.03
N LEU A 124 0.08 4.82 -8.99
CA LEU A 124 1.29 4.00 -8.92
C LEU A 124 2.57 4.77 -9.28
N ALA A 125 2.45 5.96 -9.86
CA ALA A 125 3.56 6.83 -10.25
C ALA A 125 4.65 6.98 -9.16
N PRO A 126 4.32 7.12 -7.86
CA PRO A 126 5.33 7.24 -6.81
C PRO A 126 6.24 6.03 -6.65
N LEU A 127 5.92 4.86 -7.21
CA LEU A 127 6.76 3.66 -7.15
C LEU A 127 7.02 3.07 -8.54
N GLN A 128 6.77 3.82 -9.63
CA GLN A 128 6.80 3.26 -10.97
C GLN A 128 8.17 2.66 -11.34
N GLU A 129 9.27 3.37 -11.05
CA GLU A 129 10.63 2.85 -11.29
C GLU A 129 10.93 1.58 -10.48
N LEU A 130 10.45 1.52 -9.23
CA LEU A 130 10.60 0.36 -8.36
C LEU A 130 9.78 -0.83 -8.89
N VAL A 131 8.55 -0.57 -9.32
CA VAL A 131 7.66 -1.57 -9.92
C VAL A 131 8.31 -2.16 -11.18
N GLU A 132 8.83 -1.32 -12.07
CA GLU A 132 9.52 -1.76 -13.28
C GLU A 132 10.76 -2.62 -12.94
N SER A 133 11.54 -2.22 -11.94
CA SER A 133 12.70 -2.99 -11.46
C SER A 133 12.33 -4.36 -10.87
N ILE A 134 11.31 -4.42 -10.01
CA ILE A 134 10.88 -5.65 -9.32
C ILE A 134 10.25 -6.67 -10.29
N LEU A 135 9.64 -6.19 -11.38
CA LEU A 135 8.99 -7.04 -12.38
C LEU A 135 9.93 -7.57 -13.45
N GLN A 136 11.09 -6.94 -13.65
CA GLN A 136 12.12 -7.41 -14.58
C GLN A 136 13.00 -8.53 -14.01
N CYS A 137 12.91 -8.78 -12.69
CA CYS A 137 13.58 -9.89 -12.00
C CYS A 137 12.77 -11.18 -12.01
#